data_AF-A0A318LSC3-F1
#
_entry.id   AF-A0A318LSC3-F1
#
_cell.length_a   1.000
_cell.length_b   1.000
_cell.length_c   1.000
_cell.angle_alpha   90.00
_cell.angle_beta   90.00
_cell.angle_gamma   90.00
#
_symmetry.space_group_name_H-M   'P 1'
#
loop_
_entity.id
_entity.type
_entity.pdbx_description
1 polymer ?
#
loop_
_entity_poly.entity_id
_entity_poly.type
_entity_poly.pdbx_seq_one_letter_code
_entity_poly.pdbx_strand_id
1 'polypeptide(L)'
;MAEQVAAVWRALPRPDGATRLAQLAATVRRDAHALDADQPLGRAVARLAAAVHGLDRPRRAGAAWRAAWAAIGVRCDGVSSRVLVLNLPLHGPAPAAELCAAVPGEPLWLTLRSLSGGLRVRPGPVYVCENVTVVETAADALGARCPAMVCTDGMPSGAALDLMTALATGGCELHYRADIDQAGFVITDQVLSVAPSATPWRFDAATYLITLGQDPGREPTESLREAYARYGEPVHEEAILDDLIADLRATPW
;
A
#
# COMPACT_ATOMS: atom_id res chain seq x y z
N MET A 1 22.15 25.50 -0.79
CA MET A 1 21.91 24.04 -0.89
C MET A 1 23.13 23.21 -0.47
N ALA A 2 24.29 23.32 -1.13
CA ALA A 2 25.47 22.48 -0.81
C ALA A 2 25.90 22.58 0.67
N GLU A 3 25.98 23.79 1.23
CA GLU A 3 26.31 24.00 2.65
C GLU A 3 25.29 23.36 3.60
N GLN A 4 24.00 23.40 3.24
CA GLN A 4 22.92 22.80 4.03
C GLN A 4 23.03 21.27 4.02
N VAL A 5 23.30 20.67 2.85
CA VAL A 5 23.56 19.24 2.72
C VAL A 5 24.79 18.85 3.56
N ALA A 6 25.88 19.61 3.48
CA ALA A 6 27.08 19.37 4.29
C ALA A 6 26.80 19.48 5.80
N ALA A 7 25.96 20.42 6.23
CA ALA A 7 25.55 20.53 7.63
C ALA A 7 24.79 19.30 8.12
N VAL A 8 23.83 18.79 7.33
CA VAL A 8 23.13 17.53 7.64
C VAL A 8 24.10 16.35 7.67
N TRP A 9 25.01 16.27 6.69
CA TRP A 9 25.97 15.17 6.57
C TRP A 9 26.95 15.10 7.75
N ARG A 10 27.40 16.25 8.26
CA ARG A 10 28.25 16.31 9.46
C ARG A 10 27.51 15.96 10.75
N ALA A 11 26.19 16.09 10.77
CA ALA A 11 25.34 15.79 11.93
C ALA A 11 24.81 14.35 11.93
N LEU A 12 25.23 13.52 10.97
CA LEU A 12 24.85 12.11 10.94
C LEU A 12 25.32 11.38 12.20
N PRO A 13 24.58 10.34 12.64
CA PRO A 13 24.96 9.57 13.81
C PRO A 13 26.30 8.87 13.57
N ARG A 14 26.99 8.55 14.68
CA ARG A 14 28.18 7.68 14.63
C ARG A 14 27.80 6.29 14.07
N PRO A 15 28.76 5.50 13.57
CA PRO A 15 28.49 4.22 12.92
C PRO A 15 27.59 3.24 13.72
N ASP A 16 27.70 3.24 15.04
CA ASP A 16 26.90 2.37 15.93
C ASP A 16 25.61 3.04 16.46
N GLY A 17 25.38 4.30 16.08
CA GLY A 17 24.23 5.10 16.50
C GLY A 17 23.12 5.08 15.47
N ALA A 18 21.88 5.25 15.93
CA ALA A 18 20.75 5.55 15.07
C ALA A 18 20.03 6.81 15.55
N THR A 19 19.59 7.65 14.62
CA THR A 19 18.75 8.81 14.92
C THR A 19 17.47 8.78 14.09
N ARG A 20 16.42 9.45 14.57
CA ARG A 20 15.18 9.62 13.80
C ARG A 20 15.34 10.75 12.79
N LEU A 21 14.76 10.60 11.60
CA LEU A 21 14.81 11.64 10.55
C LEU A 21 14.31 13.00 11.07
N ALA A 22 13.17 13.01 11.74
CA ALA A 22 12.59 14.21 12.34
C ALA A 22 13.47 14.82 13.44
N GLN A 23 14.15 13.98 14.24
CA GLN A 23 15.10 14.44 15.27
C GLN A 23 16.35 15.08 14.65
N LEU A 24 16.90 14.48 13.60
CA LEU A 24 18.01 15.03 12.84
C LEU A 24 17.62 16.38 12.20
N ALA A 25 16.44 16.45 11.58
CA ALA A 25 15.91 17.67 10.99
C ALA A 25 15.76 18.78 12.04
N ALA A 26 15.13 18.49 13.19
CA ALA A 26 14.98 19.44 14.28
C ALA A 26 16.32 19.93 14.83
N THR A 27 17.31 19.03 14.94
CA THR A 27 18.64 19.38 15.46
C THR A 27 19.41 20.29 14.50
N VAL A 28 19.37 20.00 13.19
CA VAL A 28 20.17 20.73 12.18
C VAL A 28 19.46 22.00 11.70
N ARG A 29 18.12 22.00 11.67
CA ARG A 29 17.31 23.06 11.04
C ARG A 29 16.33 23.75 11.97
N ARG A 30 16.18 23.29 13.23
CA ARG A 30 15.11 23.72 14.16
C ARG A 30 13.70 23.54 13.60
N ASP A 31 13.56 22.57 12.71
CA ASP A 31 12.33 22.21 12.03
C ASP A 31 12.35 20.70 11.80
N ALA A 32 11.41 19.98 12.42
CA ALA A 32 11.31 18.52 12.35
C ALA A 32 10.96 18.01 10.93
N HIS A 33 10.44 18.87 10.07
CA HIS A 33 9.99 18.54 8.72
C HIS A 33 10.98 18.95 7.64
N ALA A 34 12.06 19.66 7.98
CA ALA A 34 13.01 20.20 7.01
C ALA A 34 13.73 19.15 6.13
N LEU A 35 13.66 17.87 6.50
CA LEU A 35 14.23 16.74 5.77
C LEU A 35 13.17 15.79 5.19
N ASP A 36 11.89 16.16 5.21
CA ASP A 36 10.80 15.38 4.64
C ASP A 36 10.94 15.25 3.11
N ALA A 37 10.22 14.29 2.52
CA ALA A 37 10.36 13.95 1.11
C ALA A 37 9.87 15.06 0.15
N ASP A 38 8.96 15.91 0.62
CA ASP A 38 8.48 17.10 -0.05
C ASP A 38 9.47 18.29 0.07
N GLN A 39 10.45 18.21 0.96
CA GLN A 39 11.50 19.23 1.11
C GLN A 39 12.68 19.02 0.15
N PRO A 40 13.15 20.08 -0.55
CA PRO A 40 14.33 20.00 -1.42
C PRO A 40 15.59 19.49 -0.72
N LEU A 41 15.81 19.90 0.54
CA LEU A 41 16.98 19.48 1.32
C LEU A 41 16.93 17.98 1.65
N GLY A 42 15.78 17.47 2.11
CA GLY A 42 15.56 16.05 2.34
C GLY A 42 15.85 15.22 1.09
N ARG A 43 15.31 15.63 -0.07
CA ARG A 43 15.59 15.00 -1.37
C ARG A 43 17.06 15.01 -1.74
N ALA A 44 17.76 16.12 -1.53
CA ALA A 44 19.17 16.22 -1.85
C ALA A 44 20.02 15.25 -0.99
N VAL A 45 19.78 15.21 0.31
CA VAL A 45 20.52 14.34 1.24
C VAL A 45 20.23 12.86 0.97
N ALA A 46 18.96 12.48 0.80
CA ALA A 46 18.60 11.09 0.51
C ALA A 46 19.20 10.61 -0.82
N ARG A 47 19.22 11.47 -1.85
CA ARG A 47 19.84 11.12 -3.15
C ARG A 47 21.36 11.05 -3.08
N LEU A 48 21.99 11.90 -2.27
CA LEU A 48 23.42 11.79 -1.98
C LEU A 48 23.73 10.48 -1.27
N ALA A 49 22.97 10.14 -0.23
CA ALA A 49 23.12 8.89 0.50
C ALA A 49 22.98 7.67 -0.43
N ALA A 50 21.95 7.66 -1.28
CA ALA A 50 21.78 6.61 -2.27
C ALA A 50 22.99 6.51 -3.21
N ALA A 51 23.48 7.63 -3.73
CA ALA A 51 24.63 7.64 -4.63
C ALA A 51 25.93 7.15 -3.95
N VAL A 52 26.18 7.57 -2.71
CA VAL A 52 27.37 7.16 -1.94
C VAL A 52 27.37 5.66 -1.64
N HIS A 53 26.19 5.08 -1.40
CA HIS A 53 26.03 3.67 -1.04
C HIS A 53 25.64 2.76 -2.21
N GLY A 54 25.59 3.27 -3.45
CA GLY A 54 25.22 2.48 -4.63
C GLY A 54 23.77 1.97 -4.62
N LEU A 55 22.85 2.71 -3.99
CA LEU A 55 21.43 2.37 -3.90
C LEU A 55 20.60 3.06 -4.98
N ASP A 56 19.39 2.55 -5.20
CA ASP A 56 18.42 3.16 -6.10
C ASP A 56 18.13 4.62 -5.72
N ARG A 57 18.09 5.49 -6.74
CA ARG A 57 17.83 6.92 -6.55
C ARG A 57 16.40 7.14 -6.07
N PRO A 58 16.17 7.68 -4.85
CA PRO A 58 14.81 7.93 -4.36
C PRO A 58 14.14 9.06 -5.15
N ARG A 59 12.98 8.74 -5.74
CA ARG A 59 12.13 9.69 -6.48
C ARG A 59 11.03 10.29 -5.62
N ARG A 60 10.51 9.53 -4.67
CA ARG A 60 9.43 9.85 -3.74
C ARG A 60 9.69 9.20 -2.38
N ALA A 61 8.88 9.52 -1.37
CA ALA A 61 8.83 8.73 -0.14
C ALA A 61 8.47 7.26 -0.49
N GLY A 62 9.10 6.31 0.19
CA GLY A 62 8.94 4.87 -0.09
C GLY A 62 10.17 4.04 0.30
N ALA A 63 10.25 2.82 -0.20
CA ALA A 63 11.32 1.87 0.14
C ALA A 63 12.73 2.43 -0.15
N ALA A 64 12.98 2.93 -1.36
CA ALA A 64 14.27 3.52 -1.74
C ALA A 64 14.66 4.73 -0.87
N TRP A 65 13.68 5.57 -0.50
CA TRP A 65 13.89 6.69 0.41
C TRP A 65 14.33 6.22 1.79
N ARG A 66 13.60 5.25 2.36
CA ARG A 66 13.93 4.67 3.67
C ARG A 66 15.28 3.96 3.67
N ALA A 67 15.59 3.22 2.61
CA ALA A 67 16.88 2.55 2.44
C ALA A 67 18.04 3.55 2.40
N ALA A 68 17.88 4.66 1.65
CA ALA A 68 18.91 5.70 1.56
C ALA A 68 19.22 6.36 2.92
N TRP A 69 18.18 6.69 3.71
CA TRP A 69 18.39 7.22 5.06
C TRP A 69 18.97 6.17 6.02
N ALA A 70 18.50 4.93 5.94
CA ALA A 70 18.99 3.84 6.78
C ALA A 70 20.49 3.55 6.53
N ALA A 71 20.95 3.67 5.29
CA ALA A 71 22.36 3.47 4.91
C ALA A 71 23.33 4.44 5.62
N ILE A 72 22.81 5.59 6.08
CA ILE A 72 23.57 6.60 6.83
C ILE A 72 23.13 6.70 8.30
N GLY A 73 22.54 5.63 8.85
CA GLY A 73 22.15 5.51 10.26
C GLY A 73 20.90 6.30 10.66
N VAL A 74 20.14 6.83 9.69
CA VAL A 74 18.93 7.62 9.95
C VAL A 74 17.68 6.78 9.71
N ARG A 75 16.84 6.63 10.74
CA ARG A 75 15.59 5.87 10.65
C ARG A 75 14.43 6.81 10.32
N CYS A 76 13.75 6.52 9.23
CA CYS A 76 12.47 7.14 8.92
C CYS A 76 11.38 6.70 9.90
N ASP A 77 10.26 7.42 9.89
CA ASP A 77 9.06 6.95 10.57
C ASP A 77 8.56 5.63 9.95
N GLY A 78 8.11 4.72 10.81
CA GLY A 78 7.61 3.40 10.41
C GLY A 78 6.25 3.06 10.99
N VAL A 79 5.60 3.99 11.72
CA VAL A 79 4.33 3.73 12.42
C VAL A 79 3.16 4.51 11.83
N SER A 80 3.41 5.68 11.23
CA SER A 80 2.36 6.49 10.61
C SER A 80 1.86 5.89 9.29
N SER A 81 2.69 5.09 8.59
CA SER A 81 2.24 4.34 7.42
C SER A 81 1.66 3.01 7.86
N ARG A 82 0.37 2.81 7.58
CA ARG A 82 -0.42 1.63 7.98
C ARG A 82 -1.18 1.00 6.81
N VAL A 83 -1.61 -0.24 6.97
CA VAL A 83 -2.46 -0.98 6.02
C VAL A 83 -3.41 -1.87 6.81
N LEU A 84 -4.68 -1.94 6.40
CA LEU A 84 -5.67 -2.82 7.00
C LEU A 84 -5.61 -4.17 6.29
N VAL A 85 -5.63 -5.26 7.05
CA VAL A 85 -5.50 -6.61 6.49
C VAL A 85 -6.49 -7.57 7.15
N LEU A 86 -6.81 -8.66 6.46
CA LEU A 86 -7.60 -9.77 6.99
C LEU A 86 -7.01 -11.10 6.50
N ASN A 87 -6.84 -12.07 7.39
CA ASN A 87 -6.45 -13.46 7.09
C ASN A 87 -5.22 -13.64 6.18
N LEU A 88 -4.26 -12.71 6.20
CA LEU A 88 -3.07 -12.82 5.35
C LEU A 88 -2.20 -14.02 5.76
N PRO A 89 -1.71 -14.81 4.79
CA PRO A 89 -0.90 -16.00 5.06
C PRO A 89 0.58 -15.64 5.28
N LEU A 90 0.84 -14.75 6.24
CA LEU A 90 2.17 -14.23 6.56
C LEU A 90 2.95 -15.22 7.43
N HIS A 91 4.27 -15.29 7.22
CA HIS A 91 5.18 -16.05 8.06
C HIS A 91 6.59 -15.43 8.09
N GLY A 92 7.49 -16.00 8.88
CA GLY A 92 8.84 -15.48 9.09
C GLY A 92 8.94 -14.54 10.30
N PRO A 93 10.12 -13.94 10.52
CA PRO A 93 10.42 -13.20 11.76
C PRO A 93 9.85 -11.78 11.84
N ALA A 94 9.16 -11.29 10.81
CA ALA A 94 8.52 -9.98 10.88
C ALA A 94 7.33 -10.03 11.87
N PRO A 95 7.16 -9.03 12.77
CA PRO A 95 6.07 -9.02 13.75
C PRO A 95 4.67 -9.18 13.16
N ALA A 96 4.45 -8.71 11.91
CA ALA A 96 3.19 -8.89 11.21
C ALA A 96 2.75 -10.35 11.08
N ALA A 97 3.69 -11.30 10.98
CA ALA A 97 3.36 -12.71 10.87
C ALA A 97 2.67 -13.25 12.14
N GLU A 98 3.23 -12.97 13.32
CA GLU A 98 2.64 -13.39 14.59
C GLU A 98 1.32 -12.66 14.86
N LEU A 99 1.25 -11.37 14.55
CA LEU A 99 0.03 -10.58 14.74
C LEU A 99 -1.13 -11.10 13.88
N CYS A 100 -0.91 -11.36 12.58
CA CYS A 100 -1.96 -11.93 11.72
C CYS A 100 -2.38 -13.33 12.15
N ALA A 101 -1.44 -14.18 12.61
CA ALA A 101 -1.76 -15.53 13.07
C ALA A 101 -2.57 -15.54 14.38
N ALA A 102 -2.45 -14.50 15.21
CA ALA A 102 -3.11 -14.42 16.51
C ALA A 102 -4.61 -14.08 16.43
N VAL A 103 -5.05 -13.47 15.32
CA VAL A 103 -6.43 -12.94 15.19
C VAL A 103 -7.12 -13.42 13.90
N PRO A 104 -7.29 -14.75 13.72
CA PRO A 104 -7.95 -15.27 12.52
C PRO A 104 -9.39 -14.78 12.44
N GLY A 105 -9.74 -14.18 11.30
CA GLY A 105 -11.04 -13.61 11.02
C GLY A 105 -11.26 -12.18 11.48
N GLU A 106 -10.27 -11.54 12.10
CA GLU A 106 -10.38 -10.17 12.61
C GLU A 106 -9.56 -9.21 11.74
N PRO A 107 -10.13 -8.06 11.29
CA PRO A 107 -9.38 -7.02 10.62
C PRO A 107 -8.28 -6.43 11.51
N LEU A 108 -7.08 -6.29 10.97
CA LEU A 108 -5.90 -5.83 11.71
C LEU A 108 -5.18 -4.69 10.99
N TRP A 109 -4.91 -3.60 11.71
CA TRP A 109 -4.01 -2.56 11.24
C TRP A 109 -2.55 -2.97 11.46
N LEU A 110 -1.82 -3.16 10.36
CA LEU A 110 -0.38 -3.34 10.37
C LEU A 110 0.32 -2.02 10.08
N THR A 111 1.47 -1.78 10.73
CA THR A 111 2.35 -0.65 10.41
C THR A 111 3.48 -1.10 9.51
N LEU A 112 4.08 -0.18 8.78
CA LEU A 112 5.30 -0.47 8.02
C LEU A 112 6.40 -1.10 8.89
N ARG A 113 6.50 -0.69 10.16
CA ARG A 113 7.43 -1.25 11.15
C ARG A 113 7.15 -2.72 11.43
N SER A 114 5.89 -3.15 11.51
CA SER A 114 5.56 -4.57 11.73
C SER A 114 5.80 -5.44 10.50
N LEU A 115 5.79 -4.85 9.30
CA LEU A 115 6.12 -5.54 8.05
C LEU A 115 7.64 -5.75 7.85
N SER A 116 8.47 -4.99 8.57
CA SER A 116 9.92 -5.02 8.43
C SER A 116 10.54 -6.23 9.13
N GLY A 117 11.68 -6.70 8.62
CA GLY A 117 12.48 -7.73 9.30
C GLY A 117 12.28 -9.16 8.80
N GLY A 118 12.08 -9.35 7.49
CA GLY A 118 12.08 -10.69 6.88
C GLY A 118 10.70 -11.32 6.72
N LEU A 119 9.69 -10.52 6.41
CA LEU A 119 8.35 -10.99 6.07
C LEU A 119 8.41 -11.98 4.89
N ARG A 120 7.67 -13.07 5.02
CA ARG A 120 7.44 -14.07 3.96
C ARG A 120 5.95 -14.32 3.86
N VAL A 121 5.53 -14.81 2.70
CA VAL A 121 4.12 -15.02 2.37
C VAL A 121 3.97 -16.40 1.74
N ARG A 122 2.84 -17.07 1.99
CA ARG A 122 2.47 -18.27 1.24
C ARG A 122 1.65 -17.85 0.01
N PRO A 123 1.92 -18.43 -1.18
CA PRO A 123 1.10 -18.19 -2.37
C PRO A 123 -0.38 -18.51 -2.14
N GLY A 124 -1.24 -17.76 -2.80
CA GLY A 124 -2.70 -17.89 -2.74
C GLY A 124 -3.40 -16.62 -3.25
N PRO A 125 -4.73 -16.64 -3.39
CA PRO A 125 -5.50 -15.46 -3.78
C PRO A 125 -5.52 -14.42 -2.65
N VAL A 126 -5.34 -13.15 -3.00
CA VAL A 126 -5.44 -12.01 -2.09
C VAL A 126 -6.28 -10.92 -2.72
N TYR A 127 -7.35 -10.53 -2.02
CA TYR A 127 -8.27 -9.50 -2.49
C TYR A 127 -7.85 -8.13 -1.95
N VAL A 128 -7.75 -7.14 -2.84
CA VAL A 128 -7.37 -5.77 -2.51
C VAL A 128 -8.58 -4.87 -2.74
N CYS A 129 -9.00 -4.14 -1.72
CA CYS A 129 -10.07 -3.15 -1.81
C CYS A 129 -9.63 -1.79 -1.26
N GLU A 130 -10.37 -0.75 -1.59
CA GLU A 130 -10.12 0.59 -1.07
C GLU A 130 -10.74 0.79 0.31
N ASN A 131 -11.98 0.31 0.47
CA ASN A 131 -12.89 0.71 1.52
C ASN A 131 -12.87 -0.27 2.69
N VAL A 132 -12.79 0.28 3.91
CA VAL A 132 -12.77 -0.51 5.15
C VAL A 132 -14.07 -1.29 5.36
N THR A 133 -15.21 -0.76 4.90
CA THR A 133 -16.52 -1.40 5.01
C THR A 133 -16.54 -2.78 4.34
N VAL A 134 -15.80 -2.96 3.24
CA VAL A 134 -15.69 -4.24 2.55
C VAL A 134 -15.00 -5.28 3.44
N VAL A 135 -13.94 -4.88 4.15
CA VAL A 135 -13.20 -5.77 5.06
C VAL A 135 -14.02 -6.08 6.31
N GLU A 136 -14.68 -5.08 6.90
CA GLU A 136 -15.55 -5.29 8.06
C GLU A 136 -16.67 -6.28 7.73
N THR A 137 -17.34 -6.08 6.60
CA THR A 137 -18.44 -6.97 6.18
C THR A 137 -17.94 -8.37 5.86
N ALA A 138 -16.76 -8.51 5.25
CA ALA A 138 -16.15 -9.80 4.98
C ALA A 138 -15.76 -10.54 6.27
N ALA A 139 -15.22 -9.82 7.26
CA ALA A 139 -14.92 -10.36 8.57
C ALA A 139 -16.20 -10.82 9.29
N ASP A 140 -17.25 -10.01 9.32
CA ASP A 140 -18.53 -10.36 9.95
C ASP A 140 -19.19 -11.58 9.29
N ALA A 141 -19.17 -11.64 7.95
CA ALA A 141 -19.85 -12.69 7.20
C ALA A 141 -19.08 -14.02 7.14
N LEU A 142 -17.74 -13.95 7.07
CA LEU A 142 -16.89 -15.12 6.77
C LEU A 142 -15.88 -15.41 7.88
N GLY A 143 -15.47 -14.42 8.68
CA GLY A 143 -14.52 -14.57 9.77
C GLY A 143 -13.22 -15.22 9.31
N ALA A 144 -12.75 -16.24 10.05
CA ALA A 144 -11.55 -16.99 9.69
C ALA A 144 -11.68 -17.75 8.35
N ARG A 145 -12.92 -17.87 7.82
CA ARG A 145 -13.18 -18.42 6.49
C ARG A 145 -13.04 -17.41 5.35
N CYS A 146 -12.80 -16.14 5.63
CA CYS A 146 -12.58 -15.15 4.58
C CYS A 146 -11.23 -15.42 3.88
N PRO A 147 -11.16 -15.35 2.55
CA PRO A 147 -9.89 -15.25 1.84
C PRO A 147 -9.03 -14.08 2.36
N ALA A 148 -7.74 -14.14 2.07
CA ALA A 148 -6.79 -13.10 2.46
C ALA A 148 -7.17 -11.75 1.81
N MET A 149 -7.17 -10.67 2.59
CA MET A 149 -7.48 -9.33 2.10
C MET A 149 -6.46 -8.27 2.53
N VAL A 150 -6.32 -7.25 1.69
CA VAL A 150 -5.61 -6.00 1.94
C VAL A 150 -6.56 -4.84 1.64
N CYS A 151 -6.71 -3.91 2.56
CA CYS A 151 -7.46 -2.68 2.34
C CYS A 151 -6.54 -1.47 2.41
N THR A 152 -6.64 -0.60 1.40
CA THR A 152 -5.77 0.56 1.25
C THR A 152 -6.23 1.77 2.06
N ASP A 153 -7.52 1.83 2.46
CA ASP A 153 -8.14 2.94 3.19
C ASP A 153 -7.92 4.27 2.43
N GLY A 154 -8.37 4.29 1.17
CA GLY A 154 -8.07 5.34 0.20
C GLY A 154 -6.74 5.13 -0.52
N MET A 155 -5.96 6.20 -0.69
CA MET A 155 -4.68 6.17 -1.41
C MET A 155 -3.68 5.21 -0.75
N PRO A 156 -3.11 4.22 -1.49
CA PRO A 156 -2.21 3.23 -0.92
C PRO A 156 -1.03 3.86 -0.16
N SER A 157 -0.96 3.56 1.14
CA SER A 157 0.16 4.00 1.96
C SER A 157 1.45 3.27 1.57
N GLY A 158 2.60 3.77 2.04
CA GLY A 158 3.87 3.07 1.85
C GLY A 158 3.88 1.64 2.44
N ALA A 159 3.11 1.39 3.50
CA ALA A 159 2.95 0.07 4.09
C ALA A 159 2.12 -0.85 3.18
N ALA A 160 1.04 -0.33 2.59
CA ALA A 160 0.21 -1.08 1.64
C ALA A 160 1.00 -1.45 0.39
N LEU A 161 1.73 -0.50 -0.19
CA LEU A 161 2.57 -0.73 -1.38
C LEU A 161 3.70 -1.74 -1.11
N ASP A 162 4.39 -1.63 0.03
CA ASP A 162 5.44 -2.58 0.42
C ASP A 162 4.85 -3.99 0.65
N LEU A 163 3.69 -4.09 1.31
CA LEU A 163 3.01 -5.36 1.54
C LEU A 163 2.56 -6.01 0.22
N MET A 164 1.91 -5.26 -0.67
CA MET A 164 1.49 -5.78 -1.97
C MET A 164 2.69 -6.20 -2.84
N THR A 165 3.82 -5.47 -2.75
CA THR A 165 5.07 -5.89 -3.40
C THR A 165 5.53 -7.25 -2.85
N ALA A 166 5.52 -7.43 -1.52
CA ALA A 166 5.89 -8.70 -0.89
C ALA A 166 4.94 -9.85 -1.26
N LEU A 167 3.64 -9.59 -1.34
CA LEU A 167 2.64 -10.58 -1.74
C LEU A 167 2.81 -11.00 -3.20
N ALA A 168 2.93 -10.04 -4.12
CA ALA A 168 3.13 -10.32 -5.54
C ALA A 168 4.46 -11.05 -5.81
N THR A 169 5.56 -10.60 -5.21
CA THR A 169 6.87 -11.26 -5.34
C THR A 169 6.92 -12.64 -4.69
N GLY A 170 6.09 -12.87 -3.66
CA GLY A 170 5.91 -14.17 -3.05
C GLY A 170 4.91 -15.09 -3.75
N GLY A 171 4.43 -14.72 -4.94
CA GLY A 171 3.57 -15.56 -5.78
C GLY A 171 2.10 -15.55 -5.41
N CYS A 172 1.62 -14.55 -4.68
CA CYS A 172 0.19 -14.38 -4.45
C CYS A 172 -0.52 -13.82 -5.69
N GLU A 173 -1.75 -14.26 -5.92
CA GLU A 173 -2.62 -13.77 -6.99
C GLU A 173 -3.45 -12.62 -6.45
N LEU A 174 -3.12 -11.39 -6.85
CA LEU A 174 -3.82 -10.20 -6.35
C LEU A 174 -5.03 -9.89 -7.24
N HIS A 175 -6.18 -9.72 -6.60
CA HIS A 175 -7.43 -9.29 -7.21
C HIS A 175 -7.81 -7.92 -6.66
N TYR A 176 -7.70 -6.86 -7.45
CA TYR A 176 -7.81 -5.49 -6.97
C TYR A 176 -9.13 -4.83 -7.34
N ARG A 177 -9.61 -3.94 -6.49
CA ARG A 177 -10.65 -2.98 -6.79
C ARG A 177 -10.51 -1.72 -5.95
N ALA A 178 -11.30 -0.73 -6.33
CA ALA A 178 -11.48 0.55 -5.66
C ALA A 178 -12.89 1.06 -5.98
N ASP A 179 -13.22 2.25 -5.50
CA ASP A 179 -14.37 3.00 -6.03
C ASP A 179 -14.19 3.24 -7.53
N ILE A 180 -15.28 3.17 -8.30
CA ILE A 180 -15.26 3.52 -9.71
C ILE A 180 -15.46 5.02 -9.81
N ASP A 181 -14.36 5.75 -9.63
CA ASP A 181 -14.26 7.20 -9.80
C ASP A 181 -12.83 7.63 -10.21
N GLN A 182 -12.57 8.93 -10.27
CA GLN A 182 -11.24 9.44 -10.62
C GLN A 182 -10.15 9.05 -9.60
N ALA A 183 -10.46 8.98 -8.30
CA ALA A 183 -9.51 8.63 -7.26
C ALA A 183 -9.21 7.13 -7.27
N GLY A 184 -10.23 6.28 -7.36
CA GLY A 184 -10.10 4.83 -7.44
C GLY A 184 -9.32 4.38 -8.68
N PHE A 185 -9.43 5.09 -9.79
CA PHE A 185 -8.52 4.90 -10.92
C PHE A 185 -7.05 5.14 -10.59
N VAL A 186 -6.73 6.18 -9.82
CA VAL A 186 -5.34 6.44 -9.38
C VAL A 186 -4.88 5.38 -8.37
N ILE A 187 -5.77 4.93 -7.49
CA ILE A 187 -5.50 3.88 -6.51
C ILE A 187 -5.13 2.57 -7.22
N THR A 188 -5.95 2.15 -8.20
CA THR A 188 -5.70 0.93 -8.97
C THR A 188 -4.43 1.04 -9.82
N ASP A 189 -4.13 2.21 -10.39
CA ASP A 189 -2.84 2.45 -11.07
C ASP A 189 -1.65 2.29 -10.10
N GLN A 190 -1.77 2.69 -8.83
CA GLN A 190 -0.73 2.48 -7.82
C GLN A 190 -0.58 1.02 -7.42
N VAL A 191 -1.68 0.28 -7.28
CA VAL A 191 -1.65 -1.18 -7.05
C VAL A 191 -0.91 -1.87 -8.19
N LEU A 192 -1.29 -1.59 -9.44
CA LEU A 192 -0.67 -2.15 -10.63
C LEU A 192 0.81 -1.77 -10.78
N SER A 193 1.23 -0.62 -10.26
CA SER A 193 2.64 -0.21 -10.29
C SER A 193 3.56 -1.12 -9.46
N VAL A 194 3.03 -1.80 -8.44
CA VAL A 194 3.79 -2.72 -7.57
C VAL A 194 3.41 -4.19 -7.79
N ALA A 195 2.23 -4.45 -8.36
CA ALA A 195 1.75 -5.78 -8.73
C ALA A 195 1.18 -5.76 -10.17
N PRO A 196 2.03 -5.73 -11.21
CA PRO A 196 1.57 -5.59 -12.61
C PRO A 196 0.71 -6.75 -13.12
N SER A 197 0.78 -7.92 -12.46
CA SER A 197 -0.02 -9.10 -12.79
C SER A 197 -1.34 -9.18 -12.01
N ALA A 198 -1.64 -8.20 -11.14
CA ALA A 198 -2.90 -8.17 -10.43
C ALA A 198 -4.07 -8.01 -11.41
N THR A 199 -5.21 -8.63 -11.09
CA THR A 199 -6.40 -8.64 -11.96
C THR A 199 -7.55 -7.87 -11.34
N PRO A 200 -8.44 -7.25 -12.12
CA PRO A 200 -9.57 -6.51 -11.58
C PRO A 200 -10.57 -7.45 -10.88
N TRP A 201 -11.07 -7.04 -9.72
CA TRP A 201 -12.13 -7.70 -8.96
C TRP A 201 -13.42 -6.89 -9.07
N ARG A 202 -14.28 -7.23 -10.04
CA ARG A 202 -15.47 -6.44 -10.38
C ARG A 202 -15.18 -4.95 -10.66
N PHE A 203 -13.94 -4.66 -11.04
CA PHE A 203 -13.48 -3.33 -11.44
C PHE A 203 -13.44 -3.26 -12.96
N ASP A 204 -14.62 -3.39 -13.56
CA ASP A 204 -14.83 -3.52 -15.00
C ASP A 204 -16.09 -2.76 -15.46
N ALA A 205 -16.17 -2.50 -16.77
CA ALA A 205 -17.26 -1.73 -17.35
C ALA A 205 -18.63 -2.42 -17.20
N ALA A 206 -18.68 -3.76 -17.21
CA ALA A 206 -19.94 -4.49 -17.08
C ALA A 206 -20.55 -4.27 -15.69
N THR A 207 -19.74 -4.39 -14.64
CA THR A 207 -20.14 -4.12 -13.26
C THR A 207 -20.62 -2.67 -13.11
N TYR A 208 -19.87 -1.72 -13.67
CA TYR A 208 -20.25 -0.30 -13.64
C TYR A 208 -21.62 -0.04 -14.28
N LEU A 209 -21.81 -0.52 -15.51
CA LEU A 209 -23.06 -0.34 -16.27
C LEU A 209 -24.25 -1.01 -15.58
N ILE A 210 -24.10 -2.23 -15.07
CA ILE A 210 -25.15 -2.92 -14.30
C ILE A 210 -25.56 -2.10 -13.09
N THR A 211 -24.59 -1.54 -12.36
CA THR A 211 -24.86 -0.73 -11.16
C THR A 211 -25.63 0.55 -11.49
N LEU A 212 -25.40 1.11 -12.68
CA LEU A 212 -26.16 2.26 -13.22
C LEU A 212 -27.50 1.86 -13.87
N GLY A 213 -27.91 0.59 -13.78
CA GLY A 213 -29.12 0.08 -14.41
C GLY A 213 -29.09 0.06 -15.94
N GLN A 214 -27.89 0.07 -16.53
CA GLN A 214 -27.66 -0.02 -17.97
C GLN A 214 -27.45 -1.48 -18.40
N ASP A 215 -27.68 -1.78 -19.68
CA ASP A 215 -27.46 -3.11 -20.26
C ASP A 215 -26.06 -3.22 -20.89
N PRO A 216 -25.12 -3.97 -20.29
CA PRO A 216 -23.76 -4.12 -20.82
C PRO A 216 -23.71 -4.82 -22.19
N GLY A 217 -24.73 -5.61 -22.55
CA GLY A 217 -24.78 -6.34 -23.82
C GLY A 217 -25.08 -5.44 -25.03
N ARG A 218 -25.56 -4.22 -24.78
CA ARG A 218 -25.92 -3.24 -25.81
C ARG A 218 -24.82 -2.20 -26.07
N GLU A 219 -23.88 -2.06 -25.13
CA GLU A 219 -22.75 -1.14 -25.16
C GLU A 219 -21.45 -1.94 -25.47
N PRO A 220 -20.89 -1.86 -26.69
CA PRO A 220 -19.78 -2.73 -27.09
C PRO A 220 -18.50 -2.42 -26.30
N THR A 221 -17.91 -3.44 -25.64
CA THR A 221 -16.50 -3.51 -25.19
C THR A 221 -15.84 -2.18 -24.79
N GLU A 222 -16.52 -1.35 -24.01
CA GLU A 222 -15.91 -0.13 -23.48
C GLU A 222 -14.97 -0.50 -22.34
N SER A 223 -13.80 0.13 -22.30
CA SER A 223 -13.00 0.09 -21.08
C SER A 223 -13.76 0.79 -19.95
N LEU A 224 -13.50 0.39 -18.70
CA LEU A 224 -14.14 1.01 -17.54
C LEU A 224 -13.98 2.54 -17.53
N ARG A 225 -12.82 3.05 -17.97
CA ARG A 225 -12.54 4.49 -18.04
C ARG A 225 -13.37 5.20 -19.12
N GLU A 226 -13.62 4.54 -20.26
CA GLU A 226 -14.49 5.09 -21.31
C GLU A 226 -15.95 5.13 -20.86
N ALA A 227 -16.42 4.05 -20.24
CA ALA A 227 -17.76 4.01 -19.66
C ALA A 227 -17.92 5.11 -18.60
N TYR A 228 -16.96 5.24 -17.67
CA TYR A 228 -16.98 6.32 -16.67
C TYR A 228 -16.92 7.72 -17.30
N ALA A 229 -16.13 7.93 -18.36
CA ALA A 229 -16.08 9.21 -19.06
C ALA A 229 -17.41 9.58 -19.75
N ARG A 230 -18.21 8.58 -20.15
CA ARG A 230 -19.54 8.78 -20.74
C ARG A 230 -20.59 9.12 -19.68
N TYR A 231 -20.66 8.32 -18.62
CA TYR A 231 -21.74 8.43 -17.64
C TYR A 231 -21.42 9.39 -16.49
N GLY A 232 -20.15 9.46 -16.05
CA GLY A 232 -19.67 10.43 -15.05
C GLY A 232 -20.18 10.21 -13.63
N GLU A 233 -20.95 9.16 -13.37
CA GLU A 233 -21.51 8.85 -12.05
C GLU A 233 -20.55 7.94 -11.26
N PRO A 234 -20.15 8.28 -10.03
CA PRO A 234 -19.32 7.43 -9.20
C PRO A 234 -20.08 6.19 -8.71
N VAL A 235 -19.40 5.05 -8.65
CA VAL A 235 -19.92 3.83 -8.01
C VAL A 235 -18.99 3.42 -6.88
N HIS A 236 -19.49 3.55 -5.65
CA HIS A 236 -18.77 3.18 -4.43
C HIS A 236 -18.77 1.66 -4.20
N GLU A 237 -17.75 1.13 -3.51
CA GLU A 237 -17.65 -0.31 -3.21
C GLU A 237 -18.86 -0.85 -2.44
N GLU A 238 -19.47 -0.04 -1.57
CA GLU A 238 -20.67 -0.41 -0.79
C GLU A 238 -21.89 -0.72 -1.67
N ALA A 239 -21.99 -0.12 -2.86
CA ALA A 239 -23.13 -0.32 -3.75
C ALA A 239 -23.23 -1.77 -4.28
N ILE A 240 -22.12 -2.51 -4.26
CA ILE A 240 -22.04 -3.90 -4.73
C ILE A 240 -21.49 -4.83 -3.64
N LEU A 241 -21.61 -4.44 -2.37
CA LEU A 241 -21.03 -5.17 -1.25
C LEU A 241 -21.47 -6.64 -1.18
N ASP A 242 -22.77 -6.90 -1.42
CA ASP A 242 -23.31 -8.28 -1.43
C ASP A 242 -22.63 -9.16 -2.48
N ASP A 243 -22.37 -8.61 -3.68
CA ASP A 243 -21.68 -9.31 -4.76
C ASP A 243 -20.22 -9.60 -4.38
N LEU A 244 -19.55 -8.67 -3.69
CA LEU A 244 -18.19 -8.89 -3.22
C LEU A 244 -18.10 -10.00 -2.18
N ILE A 245 -19.00 -9.99 -1.21
CA ILE A 245 -19.02 -11.04 -0.18
C ILE A 245 -19.37 -12.40 -0.82
N ALA A 246 -20.21 -12.42 -1.86
CA ALA A 246 -20.49 -13.62 -2.63
C ALA A 246 -19.25 -14.18 -3.34
N ASP A 247 -18.45 -13.33 -4.00
CA ASP A 247 -17.18 -13.74 -4.63
C ASP A 247 -16.18 -14.30 -3.63
N LEU A 248 -15.99 -13.61 -2.49
CA LEU A 248 -15.11 -14.06 -1.41
C LEU A 248 -15.54 -15.43 -0.87
N ARG A 249 -16.86 -15.66 -0.73
CA ARG A 249 -17.42 -16.94 -0.29
C ARG A 249 -17.18 -18.06 -1.31
N ALA A 250 -17.16 -17.75 -2.60
CA ALA A 250 -16.97 -18.71 -3.67
C ALA A 250 -15.49 -19.08 -3.92
N THR A 251 -14.55 -18.39 -3.26
CA THR A 251 -13.11 -18.62 -3.43
C THR A 251 -12.73 -20.00 -2.86
N PRO A 252 -12.10 -20.89 -3.66
CA PRO A 252 -11.65 -22.20 -3.19
C PRO A 252 -10.53 -22.09 -2.14
N TRP A 253 -10.50 -23.07 -1.23
CA TRP A 253 -9.50 -23.24 -0.18
C TRP A 253 -8.24 -23.96 -0.66
#